data_AF-A0A0G1DQW5-F1
#
_entry.id   AF-A0A0G1DQW5-F1
#
_cell.length_a   1.000
_cell.length_b   1.000
_cell.length_c   1.000
_cell.angle_alpha   90.00
_cell.angle_beta   90.00
_cell.angle_gamma   90.00
#
_symmetry.space_group_name_H-M   'P 1'
#
loop_
_entity.id
_entity.type
_entity.pdbx_description
1 polymer ?
#
loop_
_entity_poly.entity_id
_entity_poly.type
_entity_poly.pdbx_seq_one_letter_code
_entity_poly.pdbx_strand_id
1 'polypeptide(L)'
;MICMFKPSTPRIEKLAELFPEVIAELEIIFSNKSNVYIDWSNVVHWQDRLGWHIHLKRLKQLLDSFDTIQNVKIYEGTLKGNQKSEAGIQDSKNMGYEVKTKPVKLMEISIDTTSVPLNSPILLQNFINKGLLSKLNLETIEFLNSRLADFNKQGIFYIEEKKCNFDVEIGRDMLRDFDKNGIENFILWSGDSDFADPICQLKEDNKDVYLFATAREVSSELNATKIPIFEIKKIREFICWPKEIPQSTKNKIERLA
;
A
#
# COMPACT_ATOMS: atom_id res chain seq x y z
N MET A 1 5.84 -29.12 18.54
CA MET A 1 5.77 -27.65 18.52
C MET A 1 6.56 -27.20 17.31
N ILE A 2 5.90 -26.84 16.21
CA ILE A 2 6.60 -26.23 15.08
C ILE A 2 6.91 -24.81 15.53
N CYS A 3 8.18 -24.50 15.77
CA CYS A 3 8.61 -23.15 16.10
C CYS A 3 8.56 -22.35 14.81
N MET A 4 7.52 -21.52 14.68
CA MET A 4 7.15 -20.81 13.46
C MET A 4 7.96 -19.54 13.25
N PHE A 5 8.24 -18.85 14.35
CA PHE A 5 9.07 -17.66 14.36
C PHE A 5 10.53 -17.98 14.67
N LYS A 6 11.43 -17.64 13.74
CA LYS A 6 12.88 -17.74 13.87
C LYS A 6 13.48 -16.39 13.48
N PRO A 7 13.92 -15.56 14.46
CA PRO A 7 14.45 -14.24 14.17
C PRO A 7 15.53 -14.26 13.08
N SER A 8 15.29 -13.55 11.97
CA SER A 8 16.25 -13.49 10.85
C SER A 8 17.50 -12.66 11.18
N THR A 9 17.45 -11.85 12.25
CA THR A 9 18.56 -11.02 12.70
C THR A 9 18.55 -10.85 14.22
N PRO A 10 19.70 -10.55 14.85
CA PRO A 10 19.76 -10.25 16.29
C PRO A 10 18.87 -9.07 16.72
N ARG A 11 18.58 -8.14 15.80
CA ARG A 11 17.66 -7.03 16.07
C ARG A 11 16.22 -7.52 16.22
N ILE A 12 15.79 -8.42 15.35
CA ILE A 12 14.44 -8.99 15.38
C ILE A 12 14.27 -9.83 16.66
N GLU A 13 15.30 -10.57 17.06
CA GLU A 13 15.31 -11.35 18.32
C GLU A 13 15.06 -10.45 19.53
N LYS A 14 15.85 -9.38 19.68
CA LYS A 14 15.66 -8.42 20.78
C LYS A 14 14.31 -7.72 20.74
N LEU A 15 13.79 -7.40 19.56
CA LEU A 15 12.46 -6.81 19.43
C LEU A 15 11.36 -7.81 19.79
N ALA A 16 11.52 -9.09 19.45
CA ALA A 16 10.58 -10.13 19.83
C ALA A 16 10.50 -10.28 21.37
N GLU A 17 11.63 -10.17 22.07
CA GLU A 17 11.64 -10.13 23.54
C GLU A 17 10.91 -8.91 24.12
N LEU A 18 11.00 -7.76 23.46
CA LEU A 18 10.33 -6.53 23.90
C LEU A 18 8.84 -6.49 23.57
N PHE A 19 8.41 -7.22 22.54
CA PHE A 19 7.05 -7.23 22.02
C PHE A 19 6.53 -8.66 21.78
N PRO A 20 6.51 -9.53 22.81
CA PRO A 20 6.17 -10.95 22.64
C PRO A 20 4.73 -11.17 22.18
N GLU A 21 3.79 -10.35 22.64
CA GLU A 21 2.38 -10.44 22.24
C GLU A 21 2.17 -10.17 20.75
N VAL A 22 2.98 -9.29 20.16
CA VAL A 22 2.92 -9.01 18.71
C VAL A 22 3.42 -10.21 17.93
N ILE A 23 4.47 -10.88 18.39
CA ILE A 23 4.99 -12.09 17.75
C ILE A 23 3.96 -13.23 17.87
N ALA A 24 3.35 -13.43 19.03
CA ALA A 24 2.32 -14.45 19.22
C ALA A 24 1.12 -14.26 18.26
N GLU A 25 0.67 -13.01 18.08
CA GLU A 25 -0.39 -12.69 17.11
C GLU A 25 0.06 -12.99 15.67
N LEU A 26 1.28 -12.64 15.29
CA LEU A 26 1.83 -12.94 13.97
C LEU A 26 2.04 -14.43 13.73
N GLU A 27 2.43 -15.21 14.73
CA GLU A 27 2.54 -16.68 14.62
C GLU A 27 1.18 -17.32 14.35
N ILE A 28 0.10 -16.81 14.95
CA ILE A 28 -1.27 -17.24 14.63
C ILE A 28 -1.62 -16.89 13.19
N ILE A 29 -1.35 -15.64 12.78
CA ILE A 29 -1.63 -15.17 11.42
C ILE A 29 -0.89 -16.00 10.39
N PHE A 30 0.41 -16.26 10.60
CA PHE A 30 1.25 -17.00 9.66
C PHE A 30 1.24 -18.52 9.92
N SER A 31 0.24 -19.05 10.63
CA SER A 31 0.14 -20.46 11.05
C SER A 31 0.24 -21.48 9.90
N ASN A 32 -0.25 -21.10 8.73
CA ASN A 32 -0.33 -21.96 7.54
C ASN A 32 0.57 -21.46 6.41
N LYS A 33 0.72 -22.29 5.35
CA LYS A 33 1.52 -21.94 4.17
C LYS A 33 1.00 -20.65 3.53
N SER A 34 1.80 -19.59 3.61
CA SER A 34 1.34 -18.21 3.43
C SER A 34 1.99 -17.52 2.23
N ASN A 35 1.22 -16.67 1.53
CA ASN A 35 1.76 -15.66 0.63
C ASN A 35 1.39 -14.25 1.11
N VAL A 36 2.31 -13.30 0.96
CA VAL A 36 2.10 -11.89 1.28
C VAL A 36 2.05 -11.08 -0.01
N TYR A 37 1.04 -10.21 -0.14
CA TYR A 37 0.78 -9.37 -1.30
C TYR A 37 0.79 -7.91 -0.86
N ILE A 38 1.80 -7.15 -1.30
CA ILE A 38 2.01 -5.77 -0.87
C ILE A 38 1.67 -4.80 -2.00
N ASP A 39 0.53 -4.12 -1.87
CA ASP A 39 0.20 -2.96 -2.68
C ASP A 39 1.02 -1.76 -2.20
N TRP A 40 2.15 -1.52 -2.84
CA TRP A 40 3.08 -0.48 -2.38
C TRP A 40 2.50 0.92 -2.54
N SER A 41 1.59 1.16 -3.49
CA SER A 41 0.97 2.47 -3.63
C SER A 41 0.09 2.79 -2.43
N ASN A 42 -0.74 1.82 -2.02
CA ASN A 42 -1.59 1.96 -0.83
C ASN A 42 -0.74 2.15 0.44
N VAL A 43 0.31 1.33 0.59
CA VAL A 43 1.26 1.42 1.70
C VAL A 43 1.96 2.79 1.77
N VAL A 44 2.38 3.33 0.63
CA VAL A 44 3.02 4.66 0.58
C VAL A 44 2.06 5.75 1.06
N HIS A 45 0.80 5.71 0.62
CA HIS A 45 -0.23 6.66 1.08
C HIS A 45 -0.48 6.58 2.59
N TRP A 46 -0.37 5.39 3.18
CA TRP A 46 -0.50 5.24 4.64
C TRP A 46 0.60 5.97 5.40
N GLN A 47 1.84 5.99 4.88
CA GLN A 47 2.98 6.61 5.58
C GLN A 47 2.75 8.10 5.84
N ASP A 48 2.09 8.80 4.90
CA ASP A 48 1.73 10.22 5.06
C ASP A 48 0.80 10.43 6.24
N ARG A 49 -0.18 9.53 6.44
CA ARG A 49 -1.12 9.58 7.57
C ARG A 49 -0.51 9.08 8.88
N LEU A 50 0.38 8.10 8.79
CA LEU A 50 1.05 7.47 9.93
C LEU A 50 2.13 8.37 10.53
N GLY A 51 2.74 9.25 9.73
CA GLY A 51 3.87 10.10 10.15
C GLY A 51 5.17 9.32 10.37
N TRP A 52 5.26 8.09 9.86
CA TRP A 52 6.47 7.27 9.85
C TRP A 52 6.48 6.38 8.61
N HIS A 53 7.68 5.92 8.24
CA HIS A 53 7.94 5.27 6.98
C HIS A 53 8.37 3.82 7.19
N ILE A 54 7.86 2.94 6.34
CA ILE A 54 8.21 1.53 6.28
C ILE A 54 9.57 1.40 5.57
N HIS A 55 10.48 0.69 6.22
CA HIS A 55 11.76 0.29 5.68
C HIS A 55 11.63 -1.10 5.04
N LEU A 56 11.61 -1.19 3.71
CA LEU A 56 11.44 -2.47 2.99
C LEU A 56 12.39 -3.57 3.49
N LYS A 57 13.69 -3.28 3.64
CA LYS A 57 14.63 -4.28 4.19
C LYS A 57 14.23 -4.83 5.57
N ARG A 58 13.68 -3.99 6.45
CA ARG A 58 13.30 -4.40 7.80
C ARG A 58 11.96 -5.14 7.81
N LEU A 59 11.04 -4.73 6.95
CA LEU A 59 9.82 -5.49 6.68
C LEU A 59 10.17 -6.89 6.20
N LYS A 60 11.06 -7.00 5.21
CA LYS A 60 11.54 -8.28 4.70
C LYS A 60 12.19 -9.14 5.78
N GLN A 61 13.07 -8.55 6.61
CA GLN A 61 13.68 -9.25 7.75
C GLN A 61 12.62 -9.80 8.73
N LEU A 62 11.57 -9.03 9.05
CA LEU A 62 10.50 -9.53 9.91
C LEU A 62 9.76 -10.69 9.25
N LEU A 63 9.34 -10.55 7.99
CA LEU A 63 8.62 -11.60 7.27
C LEU A 63 9.46 -12.87 7.08
N ASP A 64 10.76 -12.72 6.79
CA ASP A 64 11.70 -13.84 6.67
C ASP A 64 11.97 -14.57 7.98
N SER A 65 11.45 -14.04 9.10
CA SER A 65 11.48 -14.73 10.37
C SER A 65 10.36 -15.77 10.52
N PHE A 66 9.48 -15.94 9.52
CA PHE A 66 8.41 -16.93 9.52
C PHE A 66 8.63 -17.93 8.38
N ASP A 67 8.87 -19.20 8.72
CA ASP A 67 9.22 -20.24 7.73
C ASP A 67 8.04 -20.75 6.89
N THR A 68 6.82 -20.42 7.30
CA THR A 68 5.58 -20.71 6.57
C THR A 68 5.31 -19.74 5.42
N ILE A 69 5.94 -18.56 5.41
CA ILE A 69 5.80 -17.58 4.33
C ILE A 69 6.61 -18.06 3.12
N GLN A 70 5.91 -18.34 2.02
CA GLN A 70 6.51 -18.86 0.80
C GLN A 70 7.03 -17.74 -0.09
N ASN A 71 6.21 -16.71 -0.29
CA ASN A 71 6.54 -15.59 -1.15
C ASN A 71 6.06 -14.28 -0.52
N VAL A 72 6.89 -13.24 -0.67
CA VAL A 72 6.53 -11.87 -0.38
C VAL A 72 6.54 -11.10 -1.69
N LYS A 73 5.35 -10.83 -2.22
CA LYS A 73 5.15 -10.15 -3.50
C LYS A 73 4.94 -8.66 -3.24
N ILE A 74 5.66 -7.81 -3.97
CA ILE A 74 5.48 -6.35 -3.90
C ILE A 74 5.10 -5.81 -5.28
N TYR A 75 4.08 -4.97 -5.30
CA TYR A 75 3.48 -4.41 -6.49
C TYR A 75 3.72 -2.91 -6.49
N GLU A 76 4.61 -2.44 -7.36
CA GLU A 76 5.04 -1.05 -7.37
C GLU A 76 5.26 -0.51 -8.79
N GLY A 77 4.90 0.76 -9.01
CA GLY A 77 5.05 1.42 -10.29
C GLY A 77 6.49 1.86 -10.56
N THR A 78 6.95 1.73 -11.80
CA THR A 78 8.26 2.25 -12.23
C THR A 78 8.09 3.54 -13.04
N LEU A 79 8.77 4.61 -12.63
CA LEU A 79 8.93 5.81 -13.47
C LEU A 79 10.09 5.60 -14.45
N LYS A 80 9.77 5.31 -15.71
CA LYS A 80 10.79 5.08 -16.75
C LYS A 80 11.73 6.27 -16.89
N GLY A 81 13.04 6.01 -16.91
CA GLY A 81 14.08 7.03 -17.00
C GLY A 81 14.41 7.72 -15.68
N ASN A 82 13.69 7.40 -14.59
CA ASN A 82 14.03 7.88 -13.26
C ASN A 82 14.94 6.87 -12.55
N GLN A 83 16.25 7.19 -12.49
CA GLN A 83 17.26 6.31 -11.89
C GLN A 83 16.93 5.87 -10.46
N LYS A 84 16.35 6.77 -9.65
CA LYS A 84 15.98 6.45 -8.27
C LYS A 84 14.82 5.44 -8.22
N SER A 85 13.82 5.61 -9.06
CA SER A 85 12.69 4.67 -9.17
C SER A 85 13.18 3.31 -9.63
N GLU A 86 14.02 3.27 -10.67
CA GLU A 86 14.54 2.02 -11.24
C GLU A 86 15.48 1.28 -10.28
N ALA A 87 16.34 2.02 -9.56
CA ALA A 87 17.18 1.45 -8.51
C ALA A 87 16.35 0.85 -7.36
N GLY A 88 15.27 1.52 -6.95
CA GLY A 88 14.35 1.02 -5.92
C GLY A 88 13.76 -0.35 -6.26
N ILE A 89 13.32 -0.56 -7.51
CA ILE A 89 12.84 -1.87 -7.99
C ILE A 89 13.92 -2.93 -7.84
N GLN A 90 15.16 -2.61 -8.23
CA GLN A 90 16.25 -3.56 -8.16
C GLN A 90 16.65 -3.88 -6.72
N ASP A 91 16.60 -2.90 -5.84
CA ASP A 91 16.82 -3.08 -4.40
C ASP A 91 15.78 -4.02 -3.79
N SER A 92 14.49 -3.85 -4.12
CA SER A 92 13.41 -4.77 -3.72
C SER A 92 13.68 -6.21 -4.19
N LYS A 93 14.10 -6.40 -5.46
CA LYS A 93 14.47 -7.73 -5.97
C LYS A 93 15.67 -8.32 -5.24
N ASN A 94 16.71 -7.51 -4.99
CA ASN A 94 17.92 -7.94 -4.31
C ASN A 94 17.65 -8.34 -2.84
N MET A 95 16.61 -7.78 -2.21
CA MET A 95 16.14 -8.19 -0.89
C MET A 95 15.32 -9.49 -0.90
N GLY A 96 15.01 -10.05 -2.08
CA GLY A 96 14.27 -11.29 -2.24
C GLY A 96 12.74 -11.11 -2.27
N TYR A 97 12.24 -9.92 -2.59
CA TYR A 97 10.82 -9.76 -2.94
C TYR A 97 10.55 -10.28 -4.34
N GLU A 98 9.38 -10.88 -4.56
CA GLU A 98 8.85 -11.11 -5.91
C GLU A 98 8.24 -9.79 -6.40
N VAL A 99 9.00 -9.02 -7.17
CA VAL A 99 8.58 -7.68 -7.60
C VAL A 99 7.78 -7.72 -8.89
N LYS A 100 6.53 -7.26 -8.81
CA LYS A 100 5.66 -6.97 -9.94
C LYS A 100 5.68 -5.47 -10.19
N THR A 101 6.03 -5.07 -11.40
CA THR A 101 6.08 -3.66 -11.76
C THR A 101 5.48 -3.39 -13.13
N LYS A 102 4.93 -2.19 -13.29
CA LYS A 102 4.52 -1.63 -14.59
C LYS A 102 4.84 -0.14 -14.64
N PRO A 103 4.98 0.44 -15.84
CA PRO A 103 5.29 1.86 -15.98
C PRO A 103 4.18 2.73 -15.41
N VAL A 104 4.54 3.71 -14.59
CA VAL A 104 3.60 4.74 -14.12
C VAL A 104 3.17 5.57 -15.33
N LYS A 105 1.86 5.72 -15.52
CA LYS A 105 1.30 6.61 -16.55
C LYS A 105 1.31 8.03 -16.02
N LEU A 106 1.99 8.92 -16.73
CA LEU A 106 1.90 10.36 -16.51
C LEU A 106 0.75 10.88 -17.37
N MET A 107 -0.25 11.44 -16.72
CA MET A 107 -1.45 12.00 -17.34
C MET A 107 -1.38 13.51 -17.23
N GLU A 108 -1.56 14.22 -18.34
CA GLU A 108 -1.72 15.66 -18.34
C GLU A 108 -3.21 15.97 -18.38
N ILE A 109 -3.76 16.47 -17.27
CA ILE A 109 -5.14 16.93 -17.22
C ILE A 109 -5.16 18.40 -17.60
N SER A 110 -5.72 18.70 -18.77
CA SER A 110 -5.78 20.07 -19.27
C SER A 110 -6.59 20.97 -18.33
N ILE A 111 -6.02 22.15 -18.09
CA ILE A 111 -6.67 23.32 -17.48
C ILE A 111 -6.60 24.53 -18.41
N ASP A 112 -6.40 24.29 -19.72
CA ASP A 112 -6.29 25.34 -20.72
C ASP A 112 -7.66 25.96 -21.01
N THR A 113 -7.84 27.20 -20.58
CA THR A 113 -9.06 27.98 -20.74
C THR A 113 -9.18 28.64 -22.10
N THR A 114 -8.13 28.63 -22.94
CA THR A 114 -8.06 29.41 -24.19
C THR A 114 -9.19 29.07 -25.17
N SER A 115 -9.61 27.80 -25.21
CA SER A 115 -10.67 27.32 -26.11
C SER A 115 -11.98 27.00 -25.37
N VAL A 116 -12.12 27.42 -24.12
CA VAL A 116 -13.24 27.04 -23.25
C VAL A 116 -13.96 28.29 -22.73
N PRO A 117 -15.28 28.44 -22.95
CA PRO A 117 -16.05 29.53 -22.38
C PRO A 117 -16.00 29.53 -20.84
N LEU A 118 -15.95 30.72 -20.22
CA LEU A 118 -15.85 30.84 -18.75
C LEU A 118 -17.02 30.18 -18.02
N ASN A 119 -18.21 30.13 -18.60
CA ASN A 119 -19.39 29.49 -18.01
C ASN A 119 -19.47 27.97 -18.29
N SER A 120 -18.47 27.38 -18.96
CA SER A 120 -18.45 25.96 -19.29
C SER A 120 -17.85 25.12 -18.16
N PRO A 121 -18.53 24.05 -17.71
CA PRO A 121 -18.00 23.16 -16.67
C PRO A 121 -16.99 22.12 -17.19
N ILE A 122 -16.66 22.13 -18.50
CA ILE A 122 -15.93 21.03 -19.16
C ILE A 122 -14.52 20.79 -18.61
N LEU A 123 -13.81 21.83 -18.17
CA LEU A 123 -12.51 21.67 -17.51
C LEU A 123 -12.70 21.16 -16.07
N LEU A 124 -13.70 21.70 -15.37
CA LEU A 124 -14.00 21.37 -13.97
C LEU A 124 -14.47 19.91 -13.80
N GLN A 125 -15.07 19.31 -14.83
CA GLN A 125 -15.52 17.91 -14.80
C GLN A 125 -14.38 16.91 -14.58
N ASN A 126 -13.13 17.30 -14.89
CA ASN A 126 -11.96 16.46 -14.66
C ASN A 126 -11.54 16.42 -13.19
N PHE A 127 -12.01 17.38 -12.36
CA PHE A 127 -11.55 17.56 -10.98
C PHE A 127 -12.70 17.50 -9.96
N ILE A 128 -13.93 17.80 -10.37
CA ILE A 128 -15.11 17.86 -9.52
C ILE A 128 -16.06 16.72 -9.90
N ASN A 129 -16.44 15.89 -8.91
CA ASN A 129 -17.44 14.85 -9.12
C ASN A 129 -18.73 15.42 -9.74
N LYS A 130 -19.29 14.71 -10.72
CA LYS A 130 -20.48 15.14 -11.49
C LYS A 130 -21.66 15.59 -10.61
N GLY A 131 -21.93 14.90 -9.51
CA GLY A 131 -23.05 15.21 -8.61
C GLY A 131 -22.83 16.47 -7.77
N LEU A 132 -21.58 16.81 -7.48
CA LEU A 132 -21.23 18.10 -6.87
C LEU A 132 -21.22 19.21 -7.92
N LEU A 133 -20.63 18.94 -9.09
CA LEU A 133 -20.55 19.89 -10.19
C LEU A 133 -21.93 20.36 -10.65
N SER A 134 -22.93 19.46 -10.68
CA SER A 134 -24.32 19.80 -11.03
C SER A 134 -25.02 20.70 -10.02
N LYS A 135 -24.46 20.89 -8.81
CA LYS A 135 -24.99 21.76 -7.77
C LYS A 135 -24.33 23.15 -7.75
N LEU A 136 -23.26 23.34 -8.53
CA LEU A 136 -22.57 24.63 -8.61
C LEU A 136 -23.36 25.59 -9.50
N ASN A 137 -23.49 26.84 -9.06
CA ASN A 137 -24.12 27.89 -9.87
C ASN A 137 -23.13 28.41 -10.93
N LEU A 138 -23.67 29.15 -11.90
CA LEU A 138 -22.91 29.65 -13.05
C LEU A 138 -21.79 30.62 -12.61
N GLU A 139 -22.05 31.48 -11.63
CA GLU A 139 -21.06 32.40 -11.04
C GLU A 139 -19.86 31.65 -10.45
N THR A 140 -20.10 30.52 -9.77
CA THR A 140 -19.02 29.68 -9.21
C THR A 140 -18.20 29.02 -10.31
N ILE A 141 -18.85 28.53 -11.38
CA ILE A 141 -18.16 27.93 -12.53
C ILE A 141 -17.25 28.97 -13.19
N GLU A 142 -17.77 30.17 -13.46
CA GLU A 142 -17.01 31.28 -14.03
C GLU A 142 -15.84 31.69 -13.14
N PHE A 143 -16.08 31.79 -11.83
CA PHE A 143 -15.03 32.09 -10.86
C PHE A 143 -13.91 31.04 -10.89
N LEU A 144 -14.24 29.74 -10.84
CA LEU A 144 -13.25 28.66 -10.89
C LEU A 144 -12.45 28.67 -12.20
N ASN A 145 -13.13 28.85 -13.34
CA ASN A 145 -12.44 28.96 -14.63
C ASN A 145 -11.55 30.21 -14.71
N SER A 146 -11.92 31.33 -14.06
CA SER A 146 -11.04 32.50 -13.95
C SER A 146 -9.74 32.20 -13.19
N ARG A 147 -9.80 31.33 -12.16
CA ARG A 147 -8.62 30.88 -11.42
C ARG A 147 -7.73 29.99 -12.29
N LEU A 148 -8.32 29.13 -13.12
CA LEU A 148 -7.57 28.35 -14.11
C LEU A 148 -6.89 29.26 -15.14
N ALA A 149 -7.57 30.30 -15.61
CA ALA A 149 -7.00 31.28 -16.54
C ALA A 149 -5.79 32.03 -15.92
N ASP A 150 -5.82 32.30 -14.62
CA ASP A 150 -4.67 32.89 -13.91
C ASP A 150 -3.45 31.96 -13.90
N PHE A 151 -3.64 30.64 -13.90
CA PHE A 151 -2.54 29.67 -14.10
C PHE A 151 -2.05 29.65 -15.55
N ASN A 152 -2.94 29.73 -16.54
CA ASN A 152 -2.54 29.79 -17.95
C ASN A 152 -1.68 31.03 -18.25
N LYS A 153 -1.97 32.19 -17.62
CA LYS A 153 -1.12 33.40 -17.70
C LYS A 153 0.29 33.17 -17.15
N GLN A 154 0.45 32.22 -16.23
CA GLN A 154 1.75 31.83 -15.66
C GLN A 154 2.43 30.71 -16.49
N GLY A 155 1.85 30.32 -17.62
CA GLY A 155 2.36 29.27 -18.49
C GLY A 155 1.97 27.84 -18.07
N ILE A 156 1.03 27.69 -17.13
CA ILE A 156 0.58 26.39 -16.64
C ILE A 156 -0.75 26.05 -17.33
N PHE A 157 -0.72 25.05 -18.21
CA PHE A 157 -1.87 24.65 -19.05
C PHE A 157 -2.43 23.27 -18.72
N TYR A 158 -1.74 22.50 -17.89
CA TYR A 158 -2.16 21.18 -17.44
C TYR A 158 -1.66 20.91 -16.02
N ILE A 159 -2.32 19.96 -15.37
CA ILE A 159 -1.89 19.38 -14.10
C ILE A 159 -1.43 17.95 -14.38
N GLU A 160 -0.24 17.59 -13.92
CA GLU A 160 0.27 16.22 -14.03
C GLU A 160 -0.31 15.34 -12.94
N GLU A 161 -0.92 14.22 -13.33
CA GLU A 161 -1.32 13.14 -12.45
C GLU A 161 -0.55 11.85 -12.76
N LYS A 162 -0.19 11.11 -11.72
CA LYS A 162 0.42 9.78 -11.84
C LYS A 162 -0.64 8.73 -11.63
N LYS A 163 -0.80 7.80 -12.58
CA LYS A 163 -1.70 6.65 -12.45
C LYS A 163 -0.94 5.34 -12.57
N CYS A 164 -1.02 4.52 -11.52
CA CYS A 164 -0.47 3.17 -11.48
C CYS A 164 -1.09 2.37 -10.33
N ASN A 165 -2.19 1.67 -10.58
CA ASN A 165 -2.78 0.72 -9.62
C ASN A 165 -2.31 -0.70 -9.90
N PHE A 166 -2.53 -1.66 -9.01
CA PHE A 166 -2.17 -3.07 -9.26
C PHE A 166 -3.31 -4.04 -8.94
N ASP A 167 -4.54 -3.52 -8.82
CA ASP A 167 -5.70 -4.22 -8.29
C ASP A 167 -5.98 -5.51 -9.08
N VAL A 168 -5.96 -5.42 -10.41
CA VAL A 168 -6.14 -6.55 -11.32
C VAL A 168 -4.99 -7.55 -11.21
N GLU A 169 -3.74 -7.08 -11.17
CA GLU A 169 -2.57 -7.95 -11.10
C GLU A 169 -2.51 -8.72 -9.76
N ILE A 170 -2.74 -8.02 -8.65
CA ILE A 170 -2.78 -8.59 -7.30
C ILE A 170 -3.91 -9.62 -7.19
N GLY A 171 -5.15 -9.24 -7.54
CA GLY A 171 -6.29 -10.16 -7.47
C GLY A 171 -6.09 -11.41 -8.31
N ARG A 172 -5.56 -11.26 -9.54
CA ARG A 172 -5.22 -12.38 -10.42
C ARG A 172 -4.12 -13.28 -9.83
N ASP A 173 -3.08 -12.69 -9.26
CA ASP A 173 -1.98 -13.47 -8.68
C ASP A 173 -2.43 -14.23 -7.42
N MET A 174 -3.27 -13.62 -6.57
CA MET A 174 -3.90 -14.28 -5.43
C MET A 174 -4.69 -15.53 -5.86
N LEU A 175 -5.59 -15.40 -6.85
CA LEU A 175 -6.38 -16.53 -7.35
C LEU A 175 -5.52 -17.62 -8.03
N ARG A 176 -4.42 -17.24 -8.68
CA ARG A 176 -3.49 -18.22 -9.28
C ARG A 176 -2.69 -18.99 -8.25
N ASP A 177 -2.26 -18.33 -7.19
CA ASP A 177 -1.51 -18.97 -6.10
C ASP A 177 -2.40 -19.94 -5.31
N PHE A 178 -3.69 -19.64 -5.21
CA PHE A 178 -4.72 -20.57 -4.74
C PHE A 178 -4.73 -21.87 -5.56
N ASP A 179 -4.86 -21.79 -6.89
CA ASP A 179 -5.01 -22.98 -7.75
C ASP A 179 -3.75 -23.86 -7.81
N LYS A 180 -2.56 -23.26 -7.78
CA LYS A 180 -1.34 -23.94 -8.25
C LYS A 180 -0.33 -24.28 -7.18
N ASN A 181 -0.33 -23.57 -6.05
CA ASN A 181 0.81 -23.56 -5.13
C ASN A 181 0.48 -24.15 -3.75
N GLY A 182 -0.76 -24.62 -3.56
CA GLY A 182 -1.24 -25.16 -2.28
C GLY A 182 -1.14 -24.13 -1.17
N ILE A 183 -1.27 -22.84 -1.50
CA ILE A 183 -1.29 -21.77 -0.50
C ILE A 183 -2.60 -21.87 0.28
N GLU A 184 -2.50 -21.74 1.59
CA GLU A 184 -3.61 -21.87 2.52
C GLU A 184 -4.00 -20.52 3.10
N ASN A 185 -3.02 -19.62 3.23
CA ASN A 185 -3.19 -18.33 3.87
C ASN A 185 -2.70 -17.17 2.99
N PHE A 186 -3.53 -16.13 2.91
CA PHE A 186 -3.33 -14.99 2.00
C PHE A 186 -3.30 -13.69 2.82
N ILE A 187 -2.16 -13.02 2.81
CA ILE A 187 -1.96 -11.78 3.54
C ILE A 187 -1.91 -10.61 2.57
N LEU A 188 -2.96 -9.81 2.54
CA LEU A 188 -3.05 -8.63 1.68
C LEU A 188 -2.71 -7.37 2.47
N TRP A 189 -1.73 -6.61 1.99
CA TRP A 189 -1.46 -5.25 2.45
C TRP A 189 -2.10 -4.26 1.50
N SER A 190 -3.39 -3.98 1.71
CA SER A 190 -4.12 -2.91 1.06
C SER A 190 -5.40 -2.62 1.85
N GLY A 191 -6.01 -1.46 1.61
CA GLY A 191 -7.32 -1.09 2.13
C GLY A 191 -8.36 -0.86 1.03
N ASP A 192 -8.02 -1.17 -0.22
CA ASP A 192 -8.84 -0.89 -1.39
C ASP A 192 -10.05 -1.83 -1.55
N SER A 193 -11.22 -1.26 -1.83
CA SER A 193 -12.46 -1.99 -2.11
C SER A 193 -12.37 -2.95 -3.29
N ASP A 194 -11.49 -2.69 -4.26
CA ASP A 194 -11.34 -3.54 -5.46
C ASP A 194 -10.88 -4.97 -5.12
N PHE A 195 -10.38 -5.20 -3.91
CA PHE A 195 -10.02 -6.54 -3.42
C PHE A 195 -11.16 -7.30 -2.74
N ALA A 196 -12.35 -6.72 -2.58
CA ALA A 196 -13.46 -7.39 -1.90
C ALA A 196 -13.87 -8.70 -2.60
N ASP A 197 -14.01 -8.67 -3.93
CA ASP A 197 -14.36 -9.85 -4.74
C ASP A 197 -13.34 -11.00 -4.61
N PRO A 198 -12.03 -10.81 -4.88
CA PRO A 198 -11.07 -11.90 -4.75
C PRO A 198 -10.93 -12.41 -3.31
N ILE A 199 -11.11 -11.56 -2.29
CA ILE A 199 -11.12 -11.97 -0.89
C ILE A 199 -12.33 -12.85 -0.57
N CYS A 200 -13.54 -12.45 -1.01
CA CYS A 200 -14.75 -13.23 -0.82
C CYS A 200 -14.63 -14.62 -1.44
N GLN A 201 -14.11 -14.69 -2.67
CA GLN A 201 -13.87 -15.97 -3.34
C GLN A 201 -12.94 -16.88 -2.53
N LEU A 202 -11.76 -16.38 -2.12
CA LEU A 202 -10.81 -17.16 -1.32
C LEU A 202 -11.43 -17.67 -0.02
N LYS A 203 -12.26 -16.85 0.63
CA LYS A 203 -12.97 -17.24 1.85
C LYS A 203 -14.01 -18.32 1.61
N GLU A 204 -14.78 -18.23 0.53
CA GLU A 204 -15.74 -19.26 0.12
C GLU A 204 -15.04 -20.59 -0.18
N ASP A 205 -13.82 -20.52 -0.71
CA ASP A 205 -12.93 -21.67 -0.95
C ASP A 205 -12.18 -22.16 0.31
N ASN A 206 -12.59 -21.73 1.50
CA ASN A 206 -12.02 -22.10 2.80
C ASN A 206 -10.52 -21.77 2.94
N LYS A 207 -10.08 -20.64 2.40
CA LYS A 207 -8.74 -20.10 2.64
C LYS A 207 -8.75 -19.08 3.76
N ASP A 208 -7.64 -19.06 4.49
CA ASP A 208 -7.38 -18.02 5.48
C ASP A 208 -6.97 -16.74 4.75
N VAL A 209 -7.60 -15.63 5.10
CA VAL A 209 -7.30 -14.33 4.50
C VAL A 209 -7.18 -13.30 5.61
N TYR A 210 -6.05 -12.61 5.66
CA TYR A 210 -5.78 -11.53 6.60
C TYR A 210 -5.49 -10.23 5.86
N LEU A 211 -6.10 -9.15 6.33
CA LEU A 211 -5.79 -7.80 5.85
C LEU A 211 -4.77 -7.14 6.75
N PHE A 212 -3.69 -6.64 6.20
CA PHE A 212 -2.74 -5.79 6.92
C PHE A 212 -3.00 -4.36 6.47
N ALA A 213 -3.49 -3.52 7.37
CA ALA A 213 -3.81 -2.13 7.05
C ALA A 213 -3.66 -1.26 8.31
N THR A 214 -3.73 0.07 8.13
CA THR A 214 -3.92 0.99 9.26
C THR A 214 -5.40 1.35 9.38
N ALA A 215 -5.86 1.54 10.61
CA ALA A 215 -7.22 1.96 10.90
C ALA A 215 -7.63 3.18 10.06
N ARG A 216 -8.85 3.15 9.52
CA ARG A 216 -9.47 4.16 8.63
C ARG A 216 -8.96 4.18 7.17
N GLU A 217 -8.08 3.27 6.77
CA GLU A 217 -7.71 3.10 5.35
C GLU A 217 -8.43 1.95 4.68
N VAL A 218 -9.23 1.19 5.43
CA VAL A 218 -9.98 0.05 4.91
C VAL A 218 -11.36 0.52 4.47
N SER A 219 -11.70 0.28 3.20
CA SER A 219 -13.02 0.58 2.63
C SER A 219 -14.17 -0.11 3.36
N SER A 220 -15.38 0.43 3.25
CA SER A 220 -16.60 -0.16 3.83
C SER A 220 -16.86 -1.57 3.30
N GLU A 221 -16.58 -1.77 2.01
CA GLU A 221 -16.75 -2.99 1.25
C GLU A 221 -15.81 -4.08 1.77
N LEU A 222 -14.52 -3.75 1.99
CA LEU A 222 -13.60 -4.68 2.63
C LEU A 222 -14.01 -5.01 4.06
N ASN A 223 -14.45 -4.03 4.84
CA ASN A 223 -14.94 -4.29 6.20
C ASN A 223 -16.16 -5.24 6.21
N ALA A 224 -17.02 -5.16 5.19
CA ALA A 224 -18.20 -6.02 5.07
C ALA A 224 -17.84 -7.51 4.82
N THR A 225 -16.64 -7.81 4.31
CA THR A 225 -16.15 -9.20 4.16
C THR A 225 -15.89 -9.91 5.50
N LYS A 226 -15.76 -9.14 6.58
CA LYS A 226 -15.49 -9.61 7.96
C LYS A 226 -14.23 -10.48 8.08
N ILE A 227 -13.23 -10.26 7.22
CA ILE A 227 -11.92 -10.88 7.39
C ILE A 227 -11.17 -10.23 8.56
N PRO A 228 -10.30 -10.96 9.27
CA PRO A 228 -9.45 -10.39 10.29
C PRO A 228 -8.52 -9.32 9.73
N ILE A 229 -8.43 -8.19 10.45
CA ILE A 229 -7.56 -7.05 10.09
C ILE A 229 -6.46 -6.93 11.14
N PHE A 230 -5.21 -6.99 10.70
CA PHE A 230 -4.02 -6.73 11.50
C PHE A 230 -3.60 -5.26 11.34
N GLU A 231 -3.53 -4.54 12.46
CA GLU A 231 -3.11 -3.14 12.50
C GLU A 231 -1.58 -3.03 12.38
N ILE A 232 -1.10 -2.49 11.25
CA ILE A 232 0.33 -2.40 10.93
C ILE A 232 1.12 -1.54 11.92
N LYS A 233 0.48 -0.61 12.65
CA LYS A 233 1.15 0.16 13.71
C LYS A 233 1.71 -0.75 14.82
N LYS A 234 1.14 -1.94 15.05
CA LYS A 234 1.62 -2.89 16.06
C LYS A 234 3.06 -3.37 15.79
N ILE A 235 3.48 -3.39 14.53
CA ILE A 235 4.82 -3.83 14.10
C ILE A 235 5.74 -2.67 13.72
N ARG A 236 5.36 -1.43 14.04
CA ARG A 236 6.10 -0.21 13.68
C ARG A 236 7.58 -0.31 14.04
N GLU A 237 7.92 -0.66 15.27
CA GLU A 237 9.31 -0.73 15.76
C GLU A 237 10.14 -1.79 15.02
N PHE A 238 9.48 -2.82 14.49
CA PHE A 238 10.12 -3.83 13.65
C PHE A 238 10.45 -3.28 12.27
N ILE A 239 9.57 -2.50 11.66
CA ILE A 239 9.64 -2.21 10.22
C ILE A 239 9.92 -0.75 9.86
N CYS A 240 9.88 0.20 10.80
CA CYS A 240 10.06 1.62 10.49
C CYS A 240 11.51 1.97 10.11
N TRP A 241 11.73 3.18 9.58
CA TRP A 241 13.08 3.68 9.32
C TRP A 241 13.94 3.76 10.60
N PRO A 242 15.26 3.49 10.54
CA PRO A 242 16.14 3.51 11.71
C PRO A 242 16.07 4.80 12.55
N LYS A 243 15.95 5.95 11.88
CA LYS A 243 15.84 7.27 12.52
C LYS A 243 14.52 7.48 13.26
N GLU A 244 13.49 6.70 12.94
CA GLU A 244 12.12 6.87 13.47
C GLU A 244 11.82 5.93 14.64
N ILE A 245 12.74 5.03 14.99
CA ILE A 245 12.63 4.24 16.22
C ILE A 245 12.68 5.20 17.42
N PRO A 246 11.72 5.14 18.36
CA PRO A 246 11.76 5.92 19.59
C PRO A 246 13.04 5.69 20.39
N GLN A 247 13.61 6.76 20.96
CA GLN A 247 14.85 6.65 21.75
C GLN A 247 14.69 5.71 22.96
N SER A 248 13.51 5.69 23.59
CA SER A 248 13.19 4.76 24.67
C SER A 248 13.31 3.30 24.23
N THR A 249 12.87 2.97 23.02
CA THR A 249 12.99 1.61 22.45
C THR A 249 14.44 1.29 22.11
N LYS A 250 15.20 2.23 21.52
CA LYS A 250 16.65 2.04 21.25
C LYS A 250 17.41 1.67 22.53
N ASN A 251 17.19 2.45 23.60
CA ASN A 251 17.82 2.20 24.90
C ASN A 251 17.47 0.82 25.47
N LYS A 252 16.24 0.33 25.25
CA LYS A 252 15.83 -1.02 25.68
C LYS A 252 16.56 -2.11 24.88
N ILE A 253 16.67 -1.95 23.56
CA ILE A 253 17.40 -2.90 22.69
C ILE A 253 18.89 -2.97 23.08
N GLU A 254 19.50 -1.85 23.42
CA GLU A 254 20.90 -1.78 23.86
C GLU A 254 21.14 -2.49 25.20
N ARG A 255 20.15 -2.49 26.11
CA ARG A 255 20.25 -3.20 27.41
C ARG A 255 20.13 -4.72 27.29
N LEU A 256 19.61 -5.21 26.16
CA LEU A 256 19.55 -6.64 25.81
C LEU A 256 20.81 -7.06 25.03
N ALA A 257 21.83 -6.21 24.91
CA ALA A 257 23.14 -6.53 24.32
C ALA A 257 24.14 -6.96 25.38
#